data_AF-A0A6P0DDE7-F1
#
_entry.id   AF-A0A6P0DDE7-F1
#
_cell.length_a   1.000
_cell.length_b   1.000
_cell.length_c   1.000
_cell.angle_alpha   90.00
_cell.angle_beta   90.00
_cell.angle_gamma   90.00
#
_symmetry.space_group_name_H-M   'P 1'
#
loop_
_entity.id
_entity.type
_entity.pdbx_description
1 polymer ?
#
loop_
_entity_poly.entity_id
_entity_poly.type
_entity_poly.pdbx_seq_one_letter_code
_entity_poly.pdbx_strand_id
1 'polypeptide(L)'
;MSTATPKVTIERLEPETVVAPLLVRTPFKIMGSGLSNKLYIYISTQPNGSDDVSNPNGVIDETVYKIKIFRDSSASSTDRILSLIVKPELDAGPFKPETEFFVAIKLDDVNGKFEAALKTFKLA
;
A
#
# COMPACT_ATOMS: atom_id res chain seq x y z
N MET A 1 27.15 -3.59 -17.83
CA MET A 1 26.56 -4.53 -16.86
C MET A 1 25.07 -4.21 -16.77
N SER A 2 24.21 -5.13 -17.20
CA SER A 2 22.76 -4.95 -17.08
C SER A 2 22.41 -5.02 -15.59
N THR A 3 22.14 -3.87 -14.98
CA THR A 3 21.60 -3.79 -13.62
C THR A 3 20.20 -4.38 -13.67
N ALA A 4 20.07 -5.66 -13.32
CA ALA A 4 18.77 -6.26 -13.07
C ALA A 4 18.17 -5.53 -11.86
N THR A 5 17.19 -4.65 -12.10
CA THR A 5 16.41 -4.05 -11.03
C THR A 5 15.72 -5.21 -10.30
N PRO A 6 15.98 -5.43 -9.00
CA PRO A 6 15.37 -6.55 -8.29
C PRO A 6 13.85 -6.41 -8.35
N LYS A 7 13.17 -7.48 -8.77
CA LYS A 7 11.71 -7.53 -8.87
C LYS A 7 11.11 -7.31 -7.47
N VAL A 8 10.14 -6.41 -7.37
CA VAL A 8 9.49 -6.11 -6.08
C VAL A 8 8.54 -7.25 -5.74
N THR A 9 8.61 -7.74 -4.50
CA THR A 9 7.70 -8.79 -4.00
C THR A 9 7.12 -8.41 -2.65
N ILE A 10 5.91 -8.91 -2.39
CA ILE A 10 5.28 -8.91 -1.07
C ILE A 10 5.18 -10.37 -0.63
N GLU A 11 5.93 -10.75 0.40
CA GLU A 11 5.87 -12.09 0.98
C GLU A 11 4.83 -12.18 2.08
N ARG A 12 4.78 -11.18 2.96
CA ARG A 12 3.79 -11.09 4.05
C ARG A 12 3.69 -9.66 4.60
N LEU A 13 2.63 -9.41 5.36
CA LEU A 13 2.48 -8.21 6.17
C LEU A 13 2.73 -8.52 7.66
N GLU A 14 3.07 -7.49 8.42
CA GLU A 14 3.06 -7.51 9.88
C GLU A 14 2.29 -6.29 10.40
N PRO A 15 1.15 -6.47 11.08
CA PRO A 15 0.46 -7.75 11.35
C PRO A 15 0.02 -8.46 10.06
N GLU A 16 -0.22 -9.78 10.15
CA GLU A 16 -0.61 -10.61 8.99
C GLU A 16 -1.89 -10.10 8.31
N THR A 17 -2.84 -9.58 9.09
CA THR A 17 -3.98 -8.81 8.59
C THR A 17 -3.90 -7.38 9.13
N VAL A 18 -3.84 -6.40 8.23
CA VAL A 18 -3.86 -4.98 8.59
C VAL A 18 -5.31 -4.54 8.69
N VAL A 19 -5.77 -4.31 9.92
CA VAL A 19 -7.10 -3.75 10.20
C VAL A 19 -6.91 -2.26 10.44
N ALA A 20 -7.41 -1.43 9.52
CA ALA A 20 -7.23 0.02 9.55
C ALA A 20 -8.57 0.71 9.83
N PRO A 21 -8.80 1.22 11.05
CA PRO A 21 -9.99 1.98 11.36
C PRO A 21 -10.00 3.36 10.69
N LEU A 22 -11.17 3.89 10.37
CA LEU A 22 -11.31 5.28 9.89
C LEU A 22 -10.66 6.29 10.84
N LEU A 23 -9.95 7.27 10.27
CA LEU A 23 -9.22 8.35 10.95
C LEU A 23 -8.07 7.91 11.88
N VAL A 24 -7.85 6.61 12.04
CA VAL A 24 -6.81 6.07 12.92
C VAL A 24 -5.55 5.75 12.12
N ARG A 25 -4.41 6.27 12.59
CA ARG A 25 -3.09 5.91 12.07
C ARG A 25 -2.74 4.50 12.55
N THR A 26 -2.64 3.57 11.61
CA THR A 26 -2.37 2.16 11.87
C THR A 26 -1.00 1.80 11.29
N PRO A 27 0.00 1.47 12.13
CA PRO A 27 1.29 1.04 11.64
C PRO A 27 1.21 -0.40 11.10
N PHE A 28 1.94 -0.68 10.03
CA PHE A 28 2.14 -2.03 9.50
C PHE A 28 3.47 -2.11 8.74
N LYS A 29 3.92 -3.32 8.44
CA LYS A 29 5.13 -3.55 7.64
C LYS A 29 4.81 -4.43 6.46
N ILE A 30 5.49 -4.15 5.35
CA ILE A 30 5.60 -5.05 4.20
C ILE A 30 6.95 -5.77 4.33
N MET A 31 6.91 -7.10 4.29
CA MET A 31 8.11 -7.92 4.20
C MET A 31 8.18 -8.58 2.82
N GLY A 32 9.34 -8.50 2.19
CA GLY A 32 9.56 -9.04 0.85
C GLY A 32 10.94 -8.70 0.30
N SER A 33 11.01 -8.35 -0.98
CA SER A 33 12.25 -7.99 -1.65
C SER A 33 12.07 -6.82 -2.61
N GLY A 34 13.16 -6.08 -2.87
CA GLY A 34 13.12 -4.92 -3.76
C GLY A 34 12.40 -3.70 -3.18
N LEU A 35 12.20 -3.66 -1.85
CA LEU A 35 11.45 -2.60 -1.17
C LEU A 35 12.29 -1.31 -1.07
N SER A 36 12.27 -0.51 -2.15
CA SER A 36 13.05 0.73 -2.23
C SER A 36 12.24 1.97 -1.80
N ASN A 37 12.91 3.13 -1.78
CA ASN A 37 12.28 4.42 -1.52
C ASN A 37 11.41 4.94 -2.68
N LYS A 38 11.44 4.29 -3.86
CA LYS A 38 10.68 4.68 -5.04
C LYS A 38 9.56 3.67 -5.32
N LEU A 39 8.64 3.59 -4.38
CA LEU A 39 7.49 2.70 -4.46
C LEU A 39 6.25 3.51 -4.08
N TYR A 40 5.20 3.30 -4.85
CA TYR A 40 3.87 3.79 -4.56
C TYR A 40 3.05 2.63 -3.99
N ILE A 41 2.62 2.77 -2.73
CA ILE A 41 1.85 1.77 -2.00
C ILE A 41 0.42 2.28 -1.88
N TYR A 42 -0.54 1.45 -2.25
CA TYR A 42 -1.95 1.80 -2.28
C TYR A 42 -2.83 0.60 -1.94
N ILE A 43 -4.10 0.86 -1.70
CA ILE A 43 -5.12 -0.17 -1.52
C ILE A 43 -5.89 -0.35 -2.82
N SER A 44 -6.09 -1.62 -3.19
CA SER A 44 -6.84 -2.05 -4.37
C SER A 44 -7.92 -3.03 -3.96
N THR A 45 -9.04 -3.09 -4.70
CA THR A 45 -10.03 -4.17 -4.56
C THR A 45 -9.83 -5.30 -5.56
N GLN A 46 -8.86 -5.17 -6.46
CA GLN A 46 -8.53 -6.16 -7.48
C GLN A 46 -7.18 -6.83 -7.20
N PRO A 47 -7.06 -8.16 -7.40
CA PRO A 47 -5.81 -8.89 -7.15
C PRO A 47 -4.65 -8.48 -8.07
N ASN A 48 -4.95 -7.83 -9.19
CA ASN A 48 -3.96 -7.32 -10.14
C ASN A 48 -3.61 -5.83 -9.93
N GLY A 49 -4.16 -5.18 -8.88
CA GLY A 49 -3.90 -3.77 -8.60
C GLY A 49 -4.48 -2.81 -9.66
N SER A 50 -5.46 -3.24 -10.47
CA SER A 50 -5.95 -2.39 -11.57
C SER A 50 -6.74 -1.17 -11.09
N ASP A 51 -7.27 -1.21 -9.86
CA ASP A 51 -7.98 -0.12 -9.22
C ASP A 51 -7.21 0.42 -8.02
N ASP A 52 -7.16 1.75 -7.91
CA ASP A 52 -6.58 2.43 -6.76
C ASP A 52 -7.70 3.08 -5.95
N VAL A 53 -8.13 2.42 -4.87
CA VAL A 53 -9.16 2.97 -3.99
C VAL A 53 -8.60 3.93 -2.94
N SER A 54 -7.27 3.93 -2.74
CA SER A 54 -6.59 4.97 -1.97
C SER A 54 -6.68 6.32 -2.65
N ASN A 55 -6.56 6.33 -3.98
CA ASN A 55 -6.54 7.51 -4.83
C ASN A 55 -7.38 7.30 -6.11
N PRO A 56 -8.72 7.30 -6.01
CA PRO A 56 -9.60 7.00 -7.14
C PRO A 56 -9.52 8.04 -8.27
N ASN A 57 -8.99 9.23 -7.99
CA ASN A 57 -8.82 10.29 -8.99
C ASN A 57 -7.47 10.19 -9.73
N GLY A 58 -6.57 9.30 -9.30
CA GLY A 58 -5.26 9.10 -9.95
C GLY A 58 -4.36 10.34 -9.92
N VAL A 59 -4.54 11.24 -8.95
CA VAL A 59 -3.77 12.48 -8.85
C VAL A 59 -2.53 12.31 -7.99
N ILE A 60 -1.50 13.12 -8.18
CA ILE A 60 -0.24 13.03 -7.39
C ILE A 60 -0.40 13.65 -5.99
N ASP A 61 -1.41 14.50 -5.79
CA ASP A 61 -1.65 15.19 -4.53
C ASP A 61 -2.18 14.23 -3.45
N GLU A 62 -1.30 13.80 -2.55
CA GLU A 62 -1.63 12.90 -1.44
C GLU A 62 -2.64 13.52 -0.44
N THR A 63 -2.86 14.83 -0.45
CA THR A 63 -3.80 15.49 0.48
C THR A 63 -5.25 15.07 0.24
N VAL A 64 -5.57 14.69 -1.01
CA VAL A 64 -6.91 14.27 -1.43
C VAL A 64 -7.10 12.76 -1.44
N TYR A 65 -6.11 11.99 -0.99
CA TYR A 65 -6.23 10.53 -0.92
C TYR A 65 -7.21 10.14 0.17
N LYS A 66 -8.04 9.17 -0.17
CA LYS A 66 -9.04 8.57 0.70
C LYS A 66 -8.41 7.64 1.72
N ILE A 67 -7.39 6.89 1.32
CA ILE A 67 -6.62 6.03 2.21
C ILE A 67 -5.15 6.41 2.06
N LYS A 68 -4.65 7.15 3.04
CA LYS A 68 -3.28 7.66 3.01
C LYS A 68 -2.34 6.60 3.55
N ILE A 69 -1.24 6.35 2.84
CA ILE A 69 -0.21 5.40 3.25
C ILE A 69 1.11 6.15 3.24
N PHE A 70 1.75 6.22 4.41
CA PHE A 70 2.99 6.95 4.61
C PHE A 70 4.09 5.99 5.02
N ARG A 71 5.34 6.32 4.71
CA ARG A 71 6.48 5.65 5.35
C ARG A 71 6.58 6.06 6.80
N ASP A 72 6.80 5.09 7.67
CA ASP A 72 7.08 5.35 9.07
C ASP A 72 8.52 5.83 9.22
N SER A 73 8.71 7.14 9.39
CA SER A 73 10.04 7.75 9.58
C SER A 73 10.69 7.38 10.92
N SER A 74 9.93 6.82 11.87
CA SER A 74 10.44 6.38 13.16
C SER A 74 10.98 4.95 13.15
N ALA A 75 10.74 4.21 12.06
CA ALA A 75 11.14 2.81 11.91
C ALA A 75 12.12 2.62 10.74
N SER A 76 13.14 1.78 10.95
CA SER A 76 14.09 1.43 9.91
C SER A 76 13.41 0.67 8.78
N SER A 77 13.59 1.13 7.54
CA SER A 77 13.18 0.42 6.33
C SER A 77 14.44 -0.03 5.57
N THR A 78 14.39 -1.26 5.05
CA THR A 78 15.44 -1.90 4.25
C THR A 78 14.86 -2.35 2.92
N ASP A 79 15.71 -2.90 2.04
CA ASP A 79 15.30 -3.56 0.81
C ASP A 79 14.37 -4.78 1.02
N ARG A 80 14.21 -5.23 2.27
CA ARG A 80 13.39 -6.38 2.66
C ARG A 80 12.22 -6.05 3.59
N ILE A 81 12.28 -4.92 4.28
CA ILE A 81 11.27 -4.51 5.25
C ILE A 81 10.91 -3.06 4.98
N LEU A 82 9.66 -2.78 4.68
CA LEU A 82 9.14 -1.42 4.55
C LEU A 82 8.13 -1.14 5.64
N SER A 83 8.46 -0.20 6.53
CA SER A 83 7.59 0.20 7.63
C SER A 83 6.68 1.35 7.17
N LEU A 84 5.37 1.18 7.37
CA LEU A 84 4.32 2.04 6.84
C LEU A 84 3.29 2.39 7.91
N ILE A 85 2.59 3.49 7.70
CA ILE A 85 1.42 3.90 8.47
C ILE A 85 0.28 4.13 7.48
N VAL A 86 -0.80 3.39 7.63
CA VAL A 86 -2.05 3.64 6.90
C VAL A 86 -2.99 4.50 7.73
N LYS A 87 -3.66 5.44 7.10
CA LYS A 87 -4.72 6.25 7.69
C LYS A 87 -5.85 6.44 6.68
N PRO A 88 -6.94 5.68 6.79
CA PRO A 88 -8.16 5.95 6.06
C PRO A 88 -8.81 7.26 6.52
N GLU A 89 -9.30 8.08 5.59
CA GLU A 89 -10.09 9.28 5.86
C GLU A 89 -11.60 8.96 5.92
N LEU A 90 -12.43 9.90 6.37
CA LEU A 90 -13.87 9.68 6.56
C LEU A 90 -14.61 9.26 5.28
N ASP A 91 -14.14 9.70 4.13
CA ASP A 91 -14.72 9.43 2.82
C ASP A 91 -14.04 8.24 2.10
N ALA A 92 -13.23 7.46 2.83
CA ALA A 92 -12.65 6.21 2.36
C ALA A 92 -13.73 5.18 2.00
N GLY A 93 -14.96 5.31 2.50
CA GLY A 93 -16.08 4.43 2.21
C GLY A 93 -17.37 5.16 1.84
N PRO A 94 -18.49 4.44 1.66
CA PRO A 94 -18.71 3.08 2.17
C PRO A 94 -18.24 1.97 1.22
N PHE A 95 -17.67 0.91 1.78
CA PHE A 95 -17.46 -0.38 1.12
C PHE A 95 -18.37 -1.44 1.72
N LYS A 96 -18.59 -2.54 0.98
CA LYS A 96 -19.39 -3.64 1.48
C LYS A 96 -18.56 -4.49 2.46
N PRO A 97 -19.17 -5.13 3.46
CA PRO A 97 -18.45 -5.99 4.41
C PRO A 97 -17.65 -7.13 3.73
N GLU A 98 -18.11 -7.60 2.58
CA GLU A 98 -17.45 -8.63 1.76
C GLU A 98 -16.35 -8.09 0.82
N THR A 99 -16.12 -6.77 0.78
CA THR A 99 -15.09 -6.20 -0.07
C THR A 99 -13.70 -6.67 0.38
N GLU A 100 -12.97 -7.29 -0.54
CA GLU A 100 -11.61 -7.75 -0.32
C GLU A 100 -10.64 -6.63 -0.69
N PHE A 101 -9.67 -6.37 0.18
CA PHE A 101 -8.67 -5.34 -0.05
C PHE A 101 -7.28 -5.94 -0.13
N PHE A 102 -6.52 -5.41 -1.07
CA PHE A 102 -5.15 -5.80 -1.37
C PHE A 102 -4.25 -4.61 -1.09
N VAL A 103 -3.14 -4.85 -0.37
CA VAL A 103 -2.03 -3.90 -0.36
C VAL A 103 -1.25 -4.11 -1.65
N ALA A 104 -1.22 -3.09 -2.50
CA ALA A 104 -0.63 -3.14 -3.82
C ALA A 104 0.54 -2.17 -3.96
N ILE A 105 1.47 -2.49 -4.86
CA ILE A 105 2.69 -1.73 -5.10
C ILE A 105 2.86 -1.42 -6.60
N LYS A 106 3.15 -0.16 -6.90
CA LYS A 106 3.69 0.32 -8.19
C LYS A 106 5.12 0.84 -8.01
N LEU A 107 5.93 0.77 -9.07
CA LEU A 107 7.25 1.40 -9.11
C LEU A 107 7.15 2.91 -9.31
N ASP A 108 8.04 3.67 -8.67
CA ASP A 108 8.15 5.12 -8.79
C ASP A 108 6.95 5.92 -8.24
N ASP A 109 5.80 5.93 -8.92
CA ASP A 109 4.65 6.79 -8.59
C ASP A 109 3.26 6.17 -8.92
N VAL A 110 2.21 6.98 -8.83
CA VAL A 110 0.80 6.62 -9.10
C VAL A 110 0.57 6.04 -10.51
N ASN A 111 1.36 6.48 -11.49
CA ASN A 111 1.32 6.02 -12.90
C ASN A 111 2.36 4.91 -13.16
N GLY A 112 3.05 4.49 -12.11
CA GLY A 112 4.04 3.45 -12.13
C GLY A 112 3.54 2.09 -12.60
N LYS A 113 4.49 1.25 -12.96
CA LYS A 113 4.22 -0.15 -13.30
C LYS A 113 3.83 -0.93 -12.04
N PHE A 114 2.71 -1.65 -12.11
CA PHE A 114 2.30 -2.59 -11.07
C PHE A 114 3.32 -3.73 -10.91
N GLU A 115 3.65 -4.08 -9.67
CA GLU A 115 4.61 -5.15 -9.38
C GLU A 115 4.02 -6.26 -8.51
N ALA A 116 3.23 -5.92 -7.48
CA ALA A 116 2.73 -6.90 -6.52
C ALA A 116 1.46 -6.43 -5.81
N ALA A 117 0.64 -7.39 -5.38
CA ALA A 117 -0.50 -7.18 -4.49
C ALA A 117 -0.65 -8.36 -3.53
N LEU A 118 -1.06 -8.11 -2.28
CA LEU A 118 -1.34 -9.16 -1.29
C LEU A 118 -2.66 -8.89 -0.54
N LYS A 119 -3.53 -9.91 -0.51
CA LYS A 119 -4.85 -9.87 0.12
C LYS A 119 -4.79 -10.01 1.64
N THR A 120 -4.57 -8.91 2.33
CA THR A 120 -4.35 -8.91 3.80
C THR A 120 -4.84 -7.64 4.48
N PHE A 121 -5.61 -6.79 3.79
CA PHE A 121 -6.09 -5.53 4.32
C PHE A 121 -7.58 -5.58 4.66
N LYS A 122 -7.97 -4.93 5.75
CA LYS A 122 -9.36 -4.71 6.15
C LYS A 122 -9.56 -3.26 6.55
N LEU A 123 -10.53 -2.61 5.92
CA LEU A 123 -11.03 -1.31 6.37
C LEU A 123 -12.09 -1.54 7.46
N ALA A 124 -11.98 -0.83 8.58
CA ALA A 124 -12.87 -0.98 9.74
C ALA A 124 -13.38 0.36 10.30
#